data_AF-A0A378WNY7-F1
#
_entry.id   AF-A0A378WNY7-F1
#
_cell.length_a   1.000
_cell.length_b   1.000
_cell.length_c   1.000
_cell.angle_alpha   90.00
_cell.angle_beta   90.00
_cell.angle_gamma   90.00
#
_symmetry.space_group_name_H-M   'P 1'
#
loop_
_entity.id
_entity.type
_entity.pdbx_description
1 polymer ?
#
loop_
_entity_poly.entity_id
_entity_poly.type
_entity_poly.pdbx_seq_one_letter_code
_entity_poly.pdbx_strand_id
1 'polypeptide(L)'
;MIPTDDLPTPTANVLRRRARAAGLSMDAYVRGELIGLACRRVPLDAVVEFLEAERPGRHDAEIDADAMAVIRDYDLPAQTWSVLARRAGAAGMPLSAYIRQELITSARRTTVYDVALEMLEVQETNPGLVIDMDAVVAAARYVRAE
;
A
#
# COMPACT_ATOMS: atom_id res chain seq x y z
N MET A 1 -8.23 -17.18 5.07
CA MET A 1 -8.35 -15.78 4.66
C MET A 1 -7.65 -14.99 5.73
N ILE A 2 -6.50 -14.41 5.44
CA ILE A 2 -5.99 -13.34 6.29
C ILE A 2 -6.53 -12.07 5.73
N PRO A 3 -7.60 -11.58 6.35
CA PRO A 3 -8.54 -10.85 5.57
C PRO A 3 -8.13 -9.40 5.59
N THR A 4 -8.38 -8.71 4.49
CA THR A 4 -8.71 -7.29 4.54
C THR A 4 -9.71 -6.90 5.67
N ASP A 5 -10.45 -7.84 6.25
CA ASP A 5 -11.30 -7.69 7.46
C ASP A 5 -10.51 -7.42 8.77
N ASP A 6 -9.20 -7.64 8.80
CA ASP A 6 -8.36 -7.27 9.96
C ASP A 6 -7.71 -5.88 9.81
N LEU A 7 -7.94 -5.22 8.67
CA LEU A 7 -7.62 -3.80 8.51
C LEU A 7 -8.72 -2.97 9.18
N PRO A 8 -8.36 -1.84 9.82
CA PRO A 8 -9.35 -0.89 10.29
C PRO A 8 -10.34 -0.52 9.16
N THR A 9 -11.64 -0.49 9.45
CA THR A 9 -12.70 -0.20 8.46
C THR A 9 -12.39 1.00 7.55
N PRO A 10 -11.86 2.13 8.05
CA PRO A 10 -11.49 3.26 7.18
C PRO A 10 -10.42 2.88 6.14
N THR A 11 -9.41 2.11 6.54
CA THR A 11 -8.35 1.61 5.65
C THR A 11 -8.92 0.70 4.58
N ALA A 12 -9.74 -0.28 4.97
CA ALA A 12 -10.36 -1.21 4.04
C ALA A 12 -11.26 -0.49 3.03
N ASN A 13 -11.99 0.55 3.45
CA ASN A 13 -12.84 1.34 2.57
C ASN A 13 -12.05 2.13 1.52
N VAL A 14 -10.94 2.77 1.91
CA VAL A 14 -10.08 3.48 0.95
C VAL A 14 -9.49 2.52 -0.08
N LEU A 15 -8.93 1.39 0.36
CA LEU A 15 -8.35 0.40 -0.54
C LEU A 15 -9.41 -0.19 -1.49
N ARG A 16 -10.63 -0.45 -1.00
CA ARG A 16 -11.75 -0.95 -1.83
C ARG A 16 -12.21 0.09 -2.85
N ARG A 17 -12.25 1.37 -2.46
CA ARG A 17 -12.58 2.49 -3.34
C ARG A 17 -11.54 2.63 -4.46
N ARG A 18 -10.25 2.59 -4.13
CA ARG A 18 -9.15 2.61 -5.11
C ARG A 18 -9.17 1.39 -6.03
N ALA A 19 -9.39 0.20 -5.48
CA ALA A 19 -9.50 -1.03 -6.27
C ALA A 19 -10.62 -0.93 -7.30
N ARG A 20 -11.81 -0.46 -6.89
CA ARG A 20 -12.95 -0.24 -7.80
C ARG A 20 -12.61 0.77 -8.89
N ALA A 21 -12.01 1.90 -8.54
CA ALA A 21 -11.62 2.93 -9.51
C ALA A 21 -10.58 2.44 -10.51
N ALA A 22 -9.69 1.52 -10.10
CA ALA A 22 -8.74 0.84 -10.96
C ALA A 22 -9.34 -0.33 -11.78
N GLY A 23 -10.63 -0.66 -11.59
CA GLY A 23 -11.27 -1.81 -12.23
C GLY A 23 -10.74 -3.17 -11.75
N LEU A 24 -10.14 -3.22 -10.56
CA LEU A 24 -9.51 -4.42 -9.99
C LEU A 24 -10.34 -4.99 -8.83
N SER A 25 -10.20 -6.30 -8.59
CA SER A 25 -10.63 -6.87 -7.32
C SER A 25 -9.79 -6.31 -6.17
N MET A 26 -10.33 -6.35 -4.95
CA MET A 26 -9.58 -5.93 -3.76
C MET A 26 -8.25 -6.67 -3.65
N ASP A 27 -8.26 -7.98 -3.89
CA ASP A 27 -7.07 -8.81 -3.76
C ASP A 27 -6.01 -8.49 -4.81
N ALA A 28 -6.44 -8.28 -6.07
CA ALA A 28 -5.53 -7.88 -7.14
C ALA A 28 -4.93 -6.48 -6.88
N TYR A 29 -5.72 -5.56 -6.33
CA TYR A 29 -5.25 -4.23 -5.96
C TYR A 29 -4.23 -4.29 -4.82
N VAL A 30 -4.54 -5.02 -3.73
CA VAL A 30 -3.62 -5.19 -2.59
C VAL A 30 -2.32 -5.89 -3.02
N ARG A 31 -2.41 -6.91 -3.87
CA ARG A 31 -1.23 -7.55 -4.49
C ARG A 31 -0.36 -6.52 -5.21
N GLY A 32 -0.96 -5.67 -6.04
CA GLY A 32 -0.27 -4.61 -6.77
C GLY A 32 0.39 -3.59 -5.84
N GLU A 33 -0.31 -3.16 -4.79
CA GLU A 33 0.24 -2.25 -3.77
C GLU A 33 1.45 -2.84 -3.05
N LEU A 34 1.40 -4.12 -2.66
CA LEU A 34 2.52 -4.79 -1.98
C LEU A 34 3.72 -5.00 -2.90
N ILE A 35 3.49 -5.30 -4.18
CA ILE A 35 4.55 -5.36 -5.19
C ILE A 35 5.17 -3.97 -5.38
N GLY A 36 4.34 -2.93 -5.57
CA GLY A 36 4.80 -1.55 -5.72
C GLY A 36 5.59 -1.07 -4.49
N LEU A 37 5.14 -1.45 -3.29
CA LEU A 37 5.85 -1.21 -2.04
C LEU A 37 7.23 -1.87 -2.04
N ALA A 38 7.35 -3.13 -2.45
CA ALA A 38 8.65 -3.81 -2.51
C ALA A 38 9.58 -3.21 -3.59
N CYS A 39 9.03 -2.72 -4.70
CA CYS A 39 9.82 -2.14 -5.79
C CYS A 39 10.33 -0.71 -5.50
N ARG A 40 9.63 0.06 -4.65
CA ARG A 40 10.05 1.44 -4.33
C ARG A 40 11.13 1.45 -3.25
N ARG A 41 12.11 2.34 -3.41
CA ARG A 41 13.05 2.68 -2.33
C ARG A 41 12.31 3.43 -1.21
N VAL A 42 12.53 3.03 0.03
CA VAL A 42 12.01 3.71 1.23
C VAL A 42 13.17 4.06 2.18
N PRO A 43 13.00 5.04 3.10
CA PRO A 43 14.06 5.41 4.05
C PRO A 43 14.59 4.24 4.89
N LEU A 44 13.72 3.29 5.24
CA LEU A 44 14.09 2.10 5.99
C LEU A 44 15.11 1.20 5.25
N ASP A 45 15.18 1.29 3.91
CA ASP A 45 16.11 0.45 3.16
C ASP A 45 17.58 0.76 3.45
N ALA A 46 17.91 1.99 3.87
CA ALA A 46 19.26 2.31 4.32
C ALA A 46 19.64 1.56 5.61
N VAL A 47 18.65 1.33 6.48
CA VAL A 47 18.82 0.52 7.69
C VAL A 47 18.96 -0.95 7.33
N VAL A 48 18.16 -1.44 6.38
CA VAL A 48 18.27 -2.81 5.86
C VAL A 48 19.69 -3.06 5.32
N GLU A 49 20.21 -2.16 4.47
CA GLU A 49 21.56 -2.28 3.93
C GLU A 49 22.64 -2.27 5.01
N PHE A 50 22.52 -1.36 5.99
CA PHE A 50 23.44 -1.32 7.12
C PHE A 50 23.42 -2.62 7.92
N LEU A 51 22.23 -3.14 8.22
CA LEU A 51 22.05 -4.39 8.95
C LEU A 51 22.57 -5.61 8.18
N GLU A 52 22.35 -5.66 6.87
CA GLU A 52 22.90 -6.70 5.98
C GLU A 52 24.43 -6.69 5.97
N ALA A 53 25.05 -5.50 5.98
CA ALA A 53 26.51 -5.35 6.01
C ALA A 53 27.12 -5.76 7.36
N GLU A 54 26.53 -5.33 8.48
CA GLU A 54 27.08 -5.55 9.81
C GLU A 54 26.79 -6.94 10.38
N ARG A 55 25.66 -7.55 9.99
CA ARG A 55 25.16 -8.80 10.57
C ARG A 55 24.35 -9.60 9.54
N PRO A 56 25.02 -10.20 8.55
CA PRO A 56 24.36 -10.95 7.49
C PRO A 56 23.45 -12.07 8.03
N GLY A 57 22.21 -12.13 7.54
CA GLY A 57 21.27 -13.22 7.81
C GLY A 57 20.70 -13.31 9.24
N ARG A 58 20.90 -12.28 10.08
CA ARG A 58 20.37 -12.24 11.47
C ARG A 58 19.21 -11.27 11.68
N HIS A 59 18.69 -10.69 10.60
CA HIS A 59 17.71 -9.60 10.64
C HIS A 59 16.46 -9.90 9.82
N ASP A 60 16.19 -11.17 9.56
CA ASP A 60 14.93 -11.57 8.96
C ASP A 60 13.83 -11.48 10.02
N ALA A 61 12.70 -10.88 9.64
CA ALA A 61 11.51 -10.87 10.47
C ALA A 61 11.04 -12.28 10.79
N GLU A 62 10.33 -12.41 11.91
CA GLU A 62 9.49 -13.58 12.14
C GLU A 62 8.43 -13.65 11.03
N ILE A 63 8.45 -14.76 10.28
CA ILE A 63 7.40 -15.11 9.32
C ILE A 63 6.33 -15.86 10.10
N ASP A 64 5.42 -15.09 10.70
CA ASP A 64 4.31 -15.63 11.45
C ASP A 64 3.27 -16.33 10.54
N ALA A 65 2.37 -17.11 11.15
CA ALA A 65 1.32 -17.82 10.42
C ALA A 65 0.46 -16.86 9.58
N ASP A 66 0.35 -15.61 10.04
CA ASP A 66 -0.44 -14.60 9.36
C ASP A 66 0.25 -14.08 8.08
N ALA A 67 1.56 -13.89 8.13
CA ALA A 67 2.34 -13.55 6.96
C ALA A 67 2.23 -14.64 5.88
N MET A 68 2.23 -15.91 6.29
CA MET A 68 2.13 -17.04 5.37
C MET A 68 0.80 -17.10 4.63
N ALA A 69 -0.33 -16.78 5.25
CA ALA A 69 -1.58 -16.73 4.50
C ALA A 69 -1.71 -15.46 3.65
N VAL A 70 -1.14 -14.31 4.03
CA VAL A 70 -1.05 -13.14 3.12
C VAL A 70 -0.26 -13.48 1.85
N ILE A 71 0.88 -14.16 1.99
CA ILE A 71 1.70 -14.58 0.84
C ILE A 71 0.92 -15.51 -0.10
N ARG A 72 0.16 -16.46 0.46
CA ARG A 72 -0.65 -17.40 -0.33
C ARG A 72 -1.90 -16.75 -0.93
N ASP A 73 -2.66 -16.02 -0.13
CA ASP A 73 -3.96 -15.45 -0.50
C ASP A 73 -3.79 -14.41 -1.62
N TYR A 74 -2.71 -13.62 -1.60
CA TYR A 74 -2.40 -12.64 -2.66
C TYR A 74 -1.40 -13.14 -3.71
N ASP A 75 -0.96 -14.39 -3.65
CA ASP A 75 0.02 -14.99 -4.58
C ASP A 75 1.27 -14.08 -4.75
N LEU A 76 1.88 -13.67 -3.63
CA LEU A 76 2.98 -12.71 -3.65
C LEU A 76 4.28 -13.35 -4.22
N PRO A 77 4.94 -12.69 -5.19
CA PRO A 77 6.22 -13.17 -5.71
C PRO A 77 7.28 -13.31 -4.62
N ALA A 78 8.20 -14.26 -4.79
CA ALA A 78 9.26 -14.54 -3.81
C ALA A 78 10.11 -13.32 -3.46
N GLN A 79 10.49 -12.54 -4.47
CA GLN A 79 11.22 -11.28 -4.27
C GLN A 79 10.43 -10.26 -3.45
N THR A 80 9.12 -10.16 -3.69
CA THR A 80 8.26 -9.20 -3.00
C THR A 80 8.25 -9.49 -1.50
N TRP A 81 7.91 -10.71 -1.09
CA TRP A 81 7.84 -11.01 0.35
C TRP A 81 9.23 -11.07 1.00
N SER A 82 10.29 -11.40 0.26
CA SER A 82 11.68 -11.33 0.76
C SER A 82 12.12 -9.89 1.08
N VAL A 83 11.78 -8.91 0.21
CA VAL A 83 12.04 -7.49 0.49
C VAL A 83 11.25 -7.02 1.72
N LEU A 84 9.97 -7.38 1.80
CA LEU A 84 9.11 -6.99 2.92
C LEU A 84 9.56 -7.65 4.23
N ALA A 85 10.04 -8.90 4.22
CA ALA A 85 10.59 -9.58 5.39
C ALA A 85 11.83 -8.90 5.95
N ARG A 86 12.75 -8.47 5.07
CA ARG A 86 13.95 -7.72 5.49
C ARG A 86 13.61 -6.37 6.09
N ARG A 87 12.66 -5.65 5.50
CA ARG A 87 12.15 -4.38 6.06
C ARG A 87 11.46 -4.59 7.40
N ALA A 88 10.60 -5.59 7.51
CA ALA A 88 9.95 -5.96 8.76
C ALA A 88 10.99 -6.27 9.85
N GLY A 89 12.06 -6.99 9.51
CA GLY A 89 13.11 -7.33 10.44
C GLY A 89 13.95 -6.12 10.86
N ALA A 90 14.25 -5.21 9.93
CA ALA A 90 14.87 -3.92 10.22
C ALA A 90 13.99 -3.02 11.11
N ALA A 91 12.67 -3.13 10.99
CA ALA A 91 11.69 -2.46 11.86
C ALA A 91 11.47 -3.18 13.20
N GLY A 92 12.04 -4.37 13.40
CA GLY A 92 11.83 -5.19 14.59
C GLY A 92 10.40 -5.72 14.73
N MET A 93 9.71 -5.98 13.61
CA MET A 93 8.31 -6.40 13.57
C MET A 93 8.13 -7.77 12.91
N PRO A 94 7.12 -8.55 13.31
CA PRO A 94 6.64 -9.69 12.51
C PRO A 94 6.18 -9.22 11.12
N LEU A 95 6.33 -10.07 10.11
CA LEU A 95 6.04 -9.71 8.72
C LEU A 95 4.55 -9.31 8.52
N SER A 96 3.61 -9.99 9.16
CA SER A 96 2.19 -9.64 9.06
C SER A 96 1.89 -8.24 9.60
N ALA A 97 2.48 -7.88 10.74
CA ALA A 97 2.33 -6.58 11.38
C ALA A 97 2.91 -5.45 10.52
N TYR A 98 4.09 -5.69 9.93
CA TYR A 98 4.70 -4.76 9.00
C TYR A 98 3.83 -4.52 7.75
N ILE A 99 3.36 -5.59 7.11
CA ILE A 99 2.46 -5.49 5.94
C ILE A 99 1.19 -4.71 6.28
N ARG A 100 0.58 -5.02 7.44
CA ARG A 100 -0.61 -4.31 7.92
C ARG A 100 -0.35 -2.81 8.10
N GLN A 101 0.77 -2.45 8.74
CA GLN A 101 1.15 -1.06 8.95
C GLN A 101 1.38 -0.33 7.61
N GLU A 102 2.01 -0.97 6.64
CA GLU A 102 2.26 -0.38 5.33
C GLU A 102 0.96 -0.18 4.53
N LEU A 103 0.01 -1.12 4.59
CA LEU A 103 -1.31 -0.96 3.98
C LEU A 103 -2.12 0.17 4.63
N ILE A 104 -2.09 0.26 5.97
CA ILE A 104 -2.69 1.40 6.70
C ILE A 104 -2.04 2.71 6.27
N THR A 105 -0.72 2.74 6.15
CA THR A 105 0.04 3.93 5.73
C THR A 105 -0.29 4.33 4.29
N SER A 106 -0.40 3.37 3.38
CA SER A 106 -0.82 3.60 1.99
C SER A 106 -2.24 4.20 1.92
N ALA A 107 -3.17 3.67 2.71
CA ALA A 107 -4.55 4.17 2.75
C ALA A 107 -4.66 5.57 3.38
N ARG A 108 -3.82 5.90 4.37
CA ARG A 108 -3.79 7.23 5.00
C ARG A 108 -3.20 8.31 4.10
N ARG A 109 -2.33 7.93 3.17
CA ARG A 109 -1.72 8.88 2.24
C ARG A 109 -2.70 9.15 1.10
N THR A 110 -3.39 10.27 1.17
CA THR A 110 -4.15 10.80 0.03
C THR A 110 -3.20 10.99 -1.16
N THR A 111 -3.65 10.64 -2.35
CA THR A 111 -2.95 10.80 -3.62
C THR A 111 -3.70 11.80 -4.50
N VAL A 112 -3.05 12.34 -5.53
CA VAL A 112 -3.74 13.16 -6.56
C VAL A 112 -4.90 12.38 -7.19
N TYR A 113 -4.73 11.08 -7.38
CA TYR A 113 -5.78 10.20 -7.90
C TYR A 113 -6.98 10.13 -6.95
N ASP A 114 -6.78 10.10 -5.63
CA ASP A 114 -7.90 10.09 -4.68
C ASP A 114 -8.71 11.38 -4.74
N VAL A 115 -8.05 12.54 -4.92
CA VAL A 115 -8.70 13.83 -5.08
C VAL A 115 -9.50 13.87 -6.38
N ALA A 116 -8.89 13.41 -7.48
CA ALA A 116 -9.58 13.33 -8.76
C ALA A 116 -10.79 12.38 -8.71
N LEU A 117 -10.64 11.22 -8.09
CA LEU A 117 -11.72 10.26 -7.89
C LEU A 117 -12.87 10.83 -7.06
N GLU A 118 -12.56 11.61 -6.01
CA GLU A 118 -13.58 12.28 -5.19
C GLU A 118 -14.40 13.28 -6.00
N MET A 119 -13.75 14.07 -6.85
CA MET A 119 -14.46 15.01 -7.72
C MET A 119 -15.30 14.29 -8.78
N LEU A 120 -14.79 13.21 -9.37
CA LEU A 120 -15.56 12.38 -10.31
C LEU A 120 -16.83 11.82 -9.65
N GLU A 121 -16.73 11.25 -8.45
CA GLU A 121 -17.88 10.71 -7.71
C GLU A 121 -18.93 11.79 -7.39
N VAL A 122 -18.48 13.01 -7.08
CA VAL A 122 -19.39 14.17 -6.85
C VAL A 122 -20.10 14.58 -8.14
N GLN A 123 -19.39 14.57 -9.28
CA GLN A 123 -19.96 14.90 -10.58
C GLN A 123 -20.94 13.81 -11.08
N GLU A 124 -20.64 12.54 -10.85
CA GLU A 124 -21.56 11.43 -11.14
C GLU A 124 -22.86 11.53 -10.32
N THR A 125 -22.74 11.94 -9.06
CA THR A 125 -23.90 12.14 -8.17
C THR A 125 -24.70 13.40 -8.53
N ASN A 126 -24.05 14.41 -9.15
CA ASN A 126 -24.67 15.67 -9.53
C ASN A 126 -24.36 16.02 -11.00
N PRO A 127 -25.11 15.46 -11.98
CA PRO A 127 -24.79 15.62 -13.40
C PRO A 127 -24.82 17.06 -13.92
N GLY A 128 -25.44 17.99 -13.19
CA GLY A 128 -25.43 19.42 -13.51
C GLY A 128 -24.14 20.15 -13.11
N LEU A 129 -23.26 19.50 -12.35
CA LEU A 129 -21.95 20.02 -11.97
C LEU A 129 -20.93 19.66 -13.06
N VAL A 130 -20.30 20.66 -13.66
CA VAL A 130 -19.21 20.45 -14.63
C VAL A 130 -17.90 20.76 -13.91
N ILE A 131 -17.12 19.72 -13.62
CA ILE A 131 -15.80 19.86 -13.00
C ILE A 131 -14.72 19.72 -14.09
N ASP A 132 -13.82 20.69 -14.15
CA ASP A 132 -12.60 20.58 -14.94
C ASP A 132 -11.60 19.68 -14.20
N MET A 133 -11.57 18.41 -14.58
CA MET A 133 -10.72 17.39 -13.94
C MET A 133 -9.24 17.65 -14.15
N ASP A 134 -8.85 18.26 -15.27
CA ASP A 134 -7.45 18.61 -15.53
C ASP A 134 -7.01 19.73 -14.60
N ALA A 135 -7.87 20.73 -14.37
CA ALA A 135 -7.62 21.79 -13.39
C ALA A 135 -7.54 21.26 -11.95
N VAL A 136 -8.40 20.30 -11.57
CA VAL A 136 -8.33 19.63 -10.26
C VAL A 136 -6.99 18.92 -10.06
N VAL A 137 -6.57 18.13 -11.05
CA VAL A 137 -5.29 17.39 -11.00
C VAL A 137 -4.12 18.37 -10.92
N ALA A 138 -4.14 19.44 -11.71
CA ALA A 138 -3.10 20.47 -11.68
C ALA A 138 -3.02 21.19 -10.32
N ALA A 139 -4.16 21.57 -9.75
CA ALA A 139 -4.22 22.19 -8.42
C ALA A 139 -3.73 21.25 -7.32
N ALA A 140 -4.12 19.96 -7.37
CA ALA A 140 -3.68 18.97 -6.40
C ALA A 140 -2.17 18.71 -6.46
N ARG A 141 -1.59 18.66 -7.66
CA ARG A 141 -0.14 18.57 -7.87
C ARG A 141 0.60 19.80 -7.31
N TYR A 142 0.12 21.00 -7.65
CA TYR A 142 0.69 22.26 -7.16
C TYR A 142 0.75 22.32 -5.63
N VAL A 143 -0.35 22.01 -4.93
CA VAL A 143 -0.40 22.02 -3.45
C VAL A 143 0.59 21.03 -2.83
N ARG A 144 0.91 19.94 -3.54
CA ARG A 144 1.84 18.91 -3.08
C ARG A 144 3.28 19.14 -3.50
N ALA A 145 3.55 20.20 -4.27
CA ALA A 145 4.83 20.43 -4.94
C ALA A 145 5.27 19.23 -5.81
N GLU A 146 4.30 18.56 -6.44
CA GLU A 146 4.49 17.54 -7.50
C GLU A 146 4.36 18.20 -8.88
#